data_AF-A0A8C5R2N9-F1
#
_entry.id   AF-A0A8C5R2N9-F1
#
_cell.length_a   1.000
_cell.length_b   1.000
_cell.length_c   1.000
_cell.angle_alpha   90.00
_cell.angle_beta   90.00
_cell.angle_gamma   90.00
#
_symmetry.space_group_name_H-M   'P 1'
#
loop_
_entity.id
_entity.type
_entity.pdbx_description
1 polymer ?
#
loop_
_entity_poly.entity_id
_entity_poly.type
_entity_poly.pdbx_seq_one_letter_code
_entity_poly.pdbx_strand_id
1 'polypeptide(L)'
;MVRKKLYRPIAEMARKIRAYRELKNRPRDSQRYALDYENMIRPFSGKRLPVLAWEDVRNENRLFTLLAGQRLSGIGRMVTRKSWLELYHEPSYWTITKVKVDYTAENMDHGKAWGYLTFRGKPETEVKEIPQVMYHDWRLVPRHEEEDFKKFTPVPEPEAVRYVPYPPLLRAMILAQQQKEGKPMTEPMLDLQRTRFFGKDYFDKQAKEGTPV
;
A
#
# COMPACT_ATOMS: atom_id res chain seq x y z
N MET A 1 41.81 -4.45 22.46
CA MET A 1 42.13 -5.53 21.50
C MET A 1 40.90 -5.82 20.64
N VAL A 2 40.93 -5.46 19.35
CA VAL A 2 39.81 -5.73 18.43
C VAL A 2 39.90 -7.20 17.98
N ARG A 3 38.92 -8.03 18.36
CA ARG A 3 38.87 -9.44 17.96
C ARG A 3 38.76 -9.53 16.42
N LYS A 4 39.77 -10.11 15.76
CA LYS A 4 39.72 -10.41 14.31
C LYS A 4 38.58 -11.39 14.04
N LYS A 5 37.66 -11.05 13.13
CA LYS A 5 36.58 -11.95 12.71
C LYS A 5 37.19 -13.20 12.07
N LEU A 6 36.80 -14.39 12.57
CA LEU A 6 37.15 -15.67 11.97
C LEU A 6 36.50 -15.79 10.59
N TYR A 7 37.31 -16.00 9.55
CA TYR A 7 36.82 -16.23 8.19
C TYR A 7 36.15 -17.60 8.10
N ARG A 8 34.90 -17.65 7.63
CA ARG A 8 34.08 -18.87 7.52
C ARG A 8 33.70 -19.12 6.05
N PRO A 9 34.57 -19.76 5.25
CA PRO A 9 34.37 -19.90 3.80
C PRO A 9 33.13 -20.72 3.45
N ILE A 10 32.82 -21.77 4.22
CA ILE A 10 31.64 -22.62 3.99
C ILE A 10 30.35 -21.83 4.20
N ALA A 11 30.30 -20.95 5.21
CA ALA A 11 29.13 -20.12 5.48
C ALA A 11 28.88 -19.11 4.36
N GLU A 12 29.94 -18.49 3.82
CA GLU A 12 29.87 -17.60 2.67
C GLU A 12 29.41 -18.34 1.41
N MET A 13 29.98 -19.52 1.15
CA MET A 13 29.59 -20.36 0.01
C MET A 13 28.13 -20.80 0.10
N ALA A 14 27.68 -21.28 1.26
CA ALA A 14 26.29 -21.67 1.49
C ALA A 14 25.33 -20.48 1.35
N ARG A 15 25.74 -19.25 1.70
CA ARG A 15 24.94 -18.04 1.50
C ARG A 15 24.76 -17.74 0.01
N LYS A 16 25.86 -17.78 -0.76
CA LYS A 16 25.84 -17.56 -2.22
C LYS A 16 24.97 -18.60 -2.95
N ILE A 17 25.13 -19.89 -2.60
CA ILE A 17 24.34 -20.97 -3.21
C ILE A 17 22.85 -20.81 -2.89
N ARG A 18 22.49 -20.46 -1.65
CA ARG A 18 21.09 -20.21 -1.27
C ARG A 18 20.49 -19.05 -2.06
N ALA A 19 21.18 -17.91 -2.10
CA ALA A 19 20.72 -16.74 -2.86
C ALA A 19 20.55 -17.04 -4.37
N TYR A 20 21.47 -17.82 -4.96
CA TYR A 20 21.35 -18.25 -6.36
C TYR A 20 20.14 -19.17 -6.58
N ARG A 21 19.94 -20.16 -5.69
CA ARG A 21 18.78 -21.06 -5.77
C ARG A 21 17.46 -20.31 -5.56
N GLU A 22 17.42 -19.36 -4.63
CA GLU A 22 16.26 -18.50 -4.39
C GLU A 22 15.92 -17.65 -5.62
N LEU A 23 16.92 -17.10 -6.31
CA LEU A 23 16.69 -16.34 -7.54
C LEU A 23 16.19 -17.24 -8.68
N LYS A 24 16.82 -18.41 -8.86
CA LYS A 24 16.51 -19.34 -9.95
C LYS A 24 15.14 -20.01 -9.76
N ASN A 25 14.83 -20.41 -8.53
CA ASN A 25 13.59 -21.10 -8.16
C ASN A 25 12.54 -20.14 -7.61
N ARG A 26 12.67 -18.83 -7.86
CA ARG A 26 11.70 -17.85 -7.39
C ARG A 26 10.34 -18.18 -7.99
N PRO A 27 9.31 -18.45 -7.16
CA PRO A 27 7.98 -18.76 -7.67
C PRO A 27 7.42 -17.54 -8.42
N ARG A 28 6.73 -17.82 -9.51
CA ARG A 28 6.09 -16.81 -10.36
C ARG A 28 4.82 -16.27 -9.69
N ASP A 29 4.34 -15.11 -10.15
CA ASP A 29 3.17 -14.49 -9.52
C ASP A 29 1.92 -15.34 -9.77
N SER A 30 1.84 -16.02 -10.92
CA SER A 30 0.85 -17.05 -11.23
C SER A 30 0.80 -18.16 -10.17
N GLN A 31 1.94 -18.72 -9.79
CA GLN A 31 2.02 -19.80 -8.79
C GLN A 31 1.68 -19.29 -7.39
N ARG A 32 2.23 -18.13 -7.00
CA ARG A 32 2.05 -17.57 -5.66
C ARG A 32 0.60 -17.15 -5.40
N TYR A 33 -0.06 -16.60 -6.41
CA TYR A 33 -1.37 -15.99 -6.28
C TYR A 33 -2.50 -16.81 -6.93
N ALA A 34 -2.19 -18.02 -7.42
CA ALA A 34 -3.21 -19.02 -7.73
C ALA A 34 -4.16 -19.20 -6.55
N LEU A 35 -5.43 -19.47 -6.88
CA LEU A 35 -6.50 -19.61 -5.90
C LEU A 35 -7.46 -20.69 -6.37
N ASP A 36 -7.75 -21.63 -5.48
CA ASP A 36 -8.88 -22.53 -5.62
C ASP A 36 -10.14 -21.81 -5.16
N TYR A 37 -11.07 -21.57 -6.09
CA TYR A 37 -12.31 -20.82 -5.86
C TYR A 37 -13.35 -21.62 -5.07
N GLU A 38 -13.22 -22.95 -4.98
CA GLU A 38 -14.14 -23.77 -4.19
C GLU A 38 -13.79 -23.68 -2.70
N ASN A 39 -12.53 -23.94 -2.37
CA ASN A 39 -12.07 -24.01 -0.99
C ASN A 39 -11.51 -22.69 -0.43
N MET A 40 -11.28 -21.69 -1.30
CA MET A 40 -10.62 -20.42 -1.00
C MET A 40 -9.19 -20.61 -0.46
N ILE A 41 -8.48 -21.62 -0.97
CA ILE A 41 -7.12 -22.00 -0.56
C ILE A 41 -6.14 -21.65 -1.67
N ARG A 42 -4.99 -21.09 -1.29
CA ARG A 42 -3.87 -20.89 -2.21
C ARG A 42 -3.06 -22.19 -2.28
N PRO A 43 -2.99 -22.87 -3.43
CA PRO A 43 -2.34 -24.18 -3.53
C PRO A 43 -0.84 -24.11 -3.21
N PHE A 44 -0.18 -22.99 -3.51
CA PHE A 44 1.26 -22.83 -3.25
C PHE A 44 1.61 -22.75 -1.76
N SER A 45 0.81 -22.04 -0.95
CA SER A 45 1.08 -21.86 0.49
C SER A 45 0.24 -22.78 1.38
N GLY A 46 -0.80 -23.42 0.84
CA GLY A 46 -1.79 -24.18 1.59
C GLY A 46 -2.67 -23.33 2.52
N LYS A 47 -2.56 -21.99 2.44
CA LYS A 47 -3.30 -21.07 3.32
C LYS A 47 -4.66 -20.73 2.74
N ARG A 48 -5.67 -20.73 3.61
CA ARG A 48 -7.02 -20.27 3.30
C ARG A 48 -7.10 -18.74 3.37
N LEU A 49 -7.89 -18.14 2.48
CA LEU A 49 -8.18 -16.71 2.52
C LEU A 49 -9.07 -16.35 3.71
N PRO A 50 -8.95 -15.12 4.24
CA PRO A 50 -9.88 -14.60 5.25
C PRO A 50 -11.32 -14.65 4.76
N VAL A 51 -12.26 -15.00 5.65
CA VAL A 51 -13.69 -15.18 5.33
C VAL A 51 -14.30 -13.93 4.68
N LEU A 52 -13.93 -12.74 5.17
CA LEU A 52 -14.42 -11.47 4.64
C LEU A 52 -14.05 -11.24 3.15
N ALA A 53 -12.98 -11.86 2.66
CA ALA A 53 -12.56 -11.69 1.27
C ALA A 53 -13.28 -12.65 0.30
N TRP A 54 -14.06 -13.62 0.79
CA TRP A 54 -14.62 -14.67 -0.07
C TRP A 54 -15.72 -14.16 -1.01
N GLU A 55 -16.51 -13.18 -0.54
CA GLU A 55 -17.55 -12.57 -1.37
C GLU A 55 -16.92 -11.80 -2.53
N ASP A 56 -15.92 -10.97 -2.24
CA ASP A 56 -15.19 -10.21 -3.24
C ASP A 56 -14.48 -11.13 -4.24
N VAL A 57 -13.87 -12.23 -3.77
CA VAL A 57 -13.23 -13.23 -4.64
C VAL A 57 -14.18 -13.84 -5.67
N ARG A 58 -15.47 -13.99 -5.32
CA ARG A 58 -16.47 -14.59 -6.20
C ARG A 58 -17.08 -13.60 -7.19
N ASN A 59 -17.21 -12.35 -6.78
CA ASN A 59 -17.96 -11.34 -7.52
C ASN A 59 -17.07 -10.37 -8.31
N GLU A 60 -15.87 -10.09 -7.82
CA GLU A 60 -14.96 -9.09 -8.37
C GLU A 60 -13.78 -9.72 -9.11
N ASN A 61 -13.08 -8.90 -9.89
CA ASN A 61 -11.98 -9.33 -10.72
C ASN A 61 -10.62 -8.88 -10.17
N ARG A 62 -9.58 -9.64 -10.54
CA ARG A 62 -8.20 -9.17 -10.42
C ARG A 62 -7.92 -8.10 -11.45
N LEU A 63 -6.96 -7.22 -11.18
CA LEU A 63 -6.59 -6.17 -12.12
C LEU A 63 -6.20 -6.75 -13.48
N PHE A 64 -5.33 -7.76 -13.50
CA PHE A 64 -4.82 -8.34 -14.74
C PHE A 64 -5.88 -9.08 -15.55
N THR A 65 -6.90 -9.67 -14.91
CA THR A 65 -8.06 -10.22 -15.62
C THR A 65 -8.77 -9.13 -16.43
N LEU A 66 -8.90 -7.92 -15.88
CA LEU A 66 -9.47 -6.78 -16.61
C LEU A 66 -8.53 -6.25 -17.70
N LEU A 67 -7.23 -6.18 -17.42
CA LEU A 67 -6.25 -5.64 -18.36
C LEU A 67 -5.94 -6.58 -19.53
N ALA A 68 -6.03 -7.90 -19.34
CA ALA A 68 -5.81 -8.88 -20.39
C ALA A 68 -6.80 -8.69 -21.56
N GLY A 69 -8.04 -8.27 -21.28
CA GLY A 69 -9.04 -7.96 -22.29
C GLY A 69 -8.87 -6.59 -22.97
N GLN A 70 -7.91 -5.76 -22.54
CA GLN A 70 -7.71 -4.42 -23.08
C GLN A 70 -6.53 -4.37 -24.04
N ARG A 71 -6.63 -3.49 -25.06
CA ARG A 71 -5.51 -3.21 -25.96
C ARG A 71 -4.32 -2.66 -25.17
N LEU A 72 -3.12 -3.16 -25.49
CA LEU A 72 -1.87 -2.79 -24.81
C LEU A 72 -1.94 -2.92 -23.28
N SER A 73 -2.65 -3.95 -22.78
CA SER A 73 -2.86 -4.19 -21.35
C SER A 73 -3.47 -2.99 -20.60
N GLY A 74 -4.27 -2.18 -21.27
CA GLY A 74 -4.99 -1.05 -20.65
C GLY A 74 -4.11 0.13 -20.25
N ILE A 75 -2.95 0.32 -20.89
CA ILE A 75 -2.13 1.53 -20.69
C ILE A 75 -2.96 2.77 -21.03
N GLY A 76 -2.93 3.77 -20.13
CA GLY A 76 -3.71 5.00 -20.22
C GLY A 76 -5.14 4.89 -19.67
N ARG A 77 -5.60 3.70 -19.28
CA ARG A 77 -6.94 3.52 -18.69
C ARG A 77 -6.95 3.76 -17.19
N MET A 78 -8.13 4.13 -16.70
CA MET A 78 -8.41 4.33 -15.29
C MET A 78 -8.99 3.07 -14.66
N VAL A 79 -8.40 2.65 -13.54
CA VAL A 79 -8.90 1.55 -12.72
C VAL A 79 -9.18 2.03 -11.31
N THR A 80 -10.29 1.57 -10.76
CA THR A 80 -10.71 1.87 -9.39
C THR A 80 -10.89 0.56 -8.61
N ARG A 81 -11.22 0.67 -7.34
CA ARG A 81 -11.46 -0.47 -6.45
C ARG A 81 -12.86 -0.42 -5.88
N LYS A 82 -13.52 -1.57 -5.73
CA LYS A 82 -14.82 -1.66 -5.05
C LYS A 82 -14.72 -1.07 -3.65
N SER A 83 -13.70 -1.47 -2.89
CA SER A 83 -13.45 -0.95 -1.54
C SER A 83 -13.33 0.58 -1.47
N TRP A 84 -12.85 1.23 -2.53
CA TRP A 84 -12.77 2.68 -2.57
C TRP A 84 -14.10 3.34 -2.90
N LEU A 85 -14.88 2.75 -3.81
CA LEU A 85 -16.21 3.23 -4.15
C LEU A 85 -17.18 3.13 -2.95
N GLU A 86 -17.01 2.12 -2.09
CA GLU A 86 -17.83 1.95 -0.90
C GLU A 86 -17.40 2.87 0.26
N LEU A 87 -16.10 3.12 0.41
CA LEU A 87 -15.57 3.86 1.55
C LEU A 87 -15.52 5.37 1.33
N TYR A 88 -15.31 5.82 0.10
CA TYR A 88 -15.08 7.22 -0.23
C TYR A 88 -16.05 7.71 -1.30
N HIS A 89 -16.62 8.89 -1.08
CA HIS A 89 -17.38 9.60 -2.10
C HIS A 89 -16.43 10.28 -3.11
N GLU A 90 -15.22 10.64 -2.68
CA GLU A 90 -14.24 11.29 -3.54
C GLU A 90 -13.60 10.29 -4.51
N PRO A 91 -13.36 10.68 -5.78
CA PRO A 91 -12.86 9.74 -6.78
C PRO A 91 -11.45 9.29 -6.43
N SER A 92 -11.28 7.98 -6.39
CA SER A 92 -10.01 7.31 -6.17
C SER A 92 -9.75 6.31 -7.28
N TYR A 93 -8.64 6.48 -7.99
CA TYR A 93 -8.31 5.65 -9.15
C TYR A 93 -6.81 5.67 -9.43
N TRP A 94 -6.37 4.64 -10.16
CA TRP A 94 -5.05 4.59 -10.77
C TRP A 94 -5.16 4.83 -12.26
N THR A 95 -4.28 5.67 -12.80
CA THR A 95 -4.07 5.79 -14.25
C THR A 95 -2.87 4.93 -14.63
N ILE A 96 -3.09 3.88 -15.41
CA ILE A 96 -2.06 2.90 -15.73
C ILE A 96 -1.06 3.47 -16.73
N THR A 97 0.24 3.36 -16.44
CA THR A 97 1.31 3.84 -17.33
C THR A 97 2.16 2.70 -17.87
N LYS A 98 2.44 1.70 -17.04
CA LYS A 98 3.29 0.55 -17.40
C LYS A 98 2.69 -0.72 -16.84
N VAL A 99 2.78 -1.78 -17.62
CA VAL A 99 2.32 -3.11 -17.23
C VAL A 99 3.40 -4.13 -17.56
N LYS A 100 3.67 -5.04 -16.62
CA LYS A 100 4.54 -6.19 -16.78
C LYS A 100 3.73 -7.44 -16.46
N VAL A 101 3.24 -8.09 -17.50
CA VAL A 101 2.46 -9.32 -17.41
C VAL A 101 3.38 -10.50 -17.07
N ASP A 102 2.85 -11.44 -16.29
CA ASP A 102 3.46 -12.75 -16.09
C ASP A 102 3.07 -13.70 -17.22
N TYR A 103 3.95 -13.85 -18.21
CA TYR A 103 3.73 -14.71 -19.38
C TYR A 103 3.66 -16.21 -19.06
N THR A 104 3.91 -16.61 -17.80
CA THR A 104 3.75 -18.02 -17.39
C THR A 104 2.32 -18.38 -17.07
N ALA A 105 1.44 -17.39 -16.88
CA ALA A 105 0.02 -17.59 -16.70
C ALA A 105 -0.67 -17.81 -18.05
N GLU A 106 -1.46 -18.87 -18.17
CA GLU A 106 -2.19 -19.21 -19.39
C GLU A 106 -3.11 -18.06 -19.85
N ASN A 107 -3.80 -17.44 -18.90
CA ASN A 107 -4.75 -16.35 -19.17
C ASN A 107 -4.14 -14.95 -19.01
N MET A 108 -2.82 -14.83 -18.80
CA MET A 108 -2.14 -13.54 -18.56
C MET A 108 -2.76 -12.73 -17.40
N ASP A 109 -3.34 -13.42 -16.40
CA ASP A 109 -4.13 -12.85 -15.31
C ASP A 109 -3.29 -12.45 -14.07
N HIS A 110 -1.97 -12.39 -14.24
CA HIS A 110 -1.01 -12.04 -13.19
C HIS A 110 0.09 -11.10 -13.71
N GLY A 111 0.71 -10.36 -12.79
CA GLY A 111 1.87 -9.52 -13.09
C GLY A 111 2.02 -8.34 -12.14
N LYS A 112 2.69 -7.28 -12.63
CA LYS A 112 2.90 -6.01 -11.94
C LYS A 112 2.49 -4.83 -12.81
N ALA A 113 1.86 -3.82 -12.22
CA ALA A 113 1.45 -2.61 -12.92
C ALA A 113 1.99 -1.37 -12.19
N TRP A 114 2.17 -0.29 -12.94
CA TRP A 114 2.56 1.01 -12.43
C TRP A 114 1.62 2.08 -12.98
N GLY A 115 1.44 3.15 -12.22
CA GLY A 115 0.53 4.22 -12.60
C GLY A 115 0.64 5.45 -11.71
N TYR A 116 -0.15 6.47 -12.07
CA TYR A 116 -0.39 7.64 -11.23
C TYR A 116 -1.58 7.35 -10.31
N LEU A 117 -1.41 7.59 -9.02
CA LEU A 117 -2.49 7.51 -8.04
C LEU A 117 -3.21 8.84 -7.98
N THR A 118 -4.53 8.82 -8.12
CA THR A 118 -5.38 9.91 -7.62
C THR A 118 -6.14 9.36 -6.44
N PHE A 119 -5.84 9.84 -5.24
CA PHE A 119 -6.49 9.37 -4.02
C PHE A 119 -7.35 10.48 -3.43
N ARG A 120 -8.65 10.22 -3.29
CA ARG A 120 -9.65 11.18 -2.80
C ARG A 120 -9.57 12.54 -3.52
N GLY A 121 -9.52 12.49 -4.85
CA GLY A 121 -9.42 13.68 -5.70
C GLY A 121 -8.04 14.37 -5.72
N LYS A 122 -7.04 13.89 -4.98
CA LYS A 122 -5.68 14.45 -4.99
C LYS A 122 -4.78 13.64 -5.92
N PRO A 123 -4.38 14.19 -7.09
CA PRO A 123 -3.47 13.49 -8.01
C PRO A 123 -2.04 13.51 -7.49
N GLU A 124 -1.36 12.38 -7.56
CA GLU A 124 0.08 12.26 -7.35
C GLU A 124 0.83 12.38 -8.67
N THR A 125 1.94 13.13 -8.67
CA THR A 125 2.78 13.36 -9.86
C THR A 125 3.77 12.23 -10.13
N GLU A 126 4.00 11.35 -9.15
CA GLU A 126 4.99 10.28 -9.27
C GLU A 126 4.34 8.97 -9.73
N VAL A 127 5.01 8.26 -10.64
CA VAL A 127 4.59 6.92 -11.05
C VAL A 127 5.00 5.92 -9.96
N LYS A 128 4.01 5.24 -9.39
CA LYS A 128 4.23 4.22 -8.34
C LYS A 128 3.81 2.83 -8.80
N GLU A 129 4.40 1.80 -8.19
CA GLU A 129 3.93 0.42 -8.37
C GLU A 129 2.55 0.29 -7.71
N ILE A 130 1.59 -0.23 -8.46
CA ILE A 130 0.23 -0.45 -7.97
C ILE A 130 0.29 -1.61 -6.97
N PRO A 131 -0.06 -1.41 -5.69
CA PRO A 131 -0.06 -2.49 -4.71
C PRO A 131 -1.30 -3.36 -4.89
N GLN A 132 -1.28 -4.57 -4.31
CA GLN A 132 -2.45 -5.46 -4.20
C GLN A 132 -3.12 -5.82 -5.55
N VAL A 133 -2.32 -5.94 -6.61
CA VAL A 133 -2.82 -6.23 -7.95
C VAL A 133 -3.54 -7.59 -8.06
N MET A 134 -3.16 -8.52 -7.18
CA MET A 134 -3.72 -9.86 -7.08
C MET A 134 -5.06 -9.95 -6.33
N TYR A 135 -5.56 -8.85 -5.77
CA TYR A 135 -6.84 -8.84 -5.04
C TYR A 135 -8.01 -8.85 -6.02
N HIS A 136 -9.11 -9.47 -5.63
CA HIS A 136 -10.37 -9.44 -6.36
C HIS A 136 -11.19 -8.25 -5.88
N ASP A 137 -10.78 -7.05 -6.27
CA ASP A 137 -11.37 -5.79 -5.80
C ASP A 137 -11.33 -4.72 -6.90
N TRP A 138 -10.82 -5.07 -8.09
CA TRP A 138 -10.55 -4.09 -9.14
C TRP A 138 -11.75 -3.97 -10.07
N ARG A 139 -12.02 -2.72 -10.49
CA ARG A 139 -13.00 -2.38 -11.51
C ARG A 139 -12.40 -1.42 -12.53
N LEU A 140 -12.74 -1.62 -13.79
CA LEU A 140 -12.29 -0.75 -14.88
C LEU A 140 -13.31 0.38 -15.06
N VAL A 141 -12.85 1.63 -15.08
CA VAL A 141 -13.74 2.77 -15.36
C VAL A 141 -14.01 2.81 -16.87
N PRO A 142 -15.29 2.76 -17.32
CA PRO A 142 -15.63 2.87 -18.73
C PRO A 142 -15.18 4.22 -19.31
N ARG A 143 -14.68 4.22 -20.55
CA ARG A 143 -14.10 5.42 -21.17
C ARG A 143 -15.03 6.63 -21.22
N HIS A 144 -16.34 6.40 -21.39
CA HIS A 144 -17.33 7.48 -21.44
C HIS A 144 -17.62 8.08 -20.04
N GLU A 145 -17.38 7.33 -18.97
CA GLU A 145 -17.56 7.79 -17.59
C GLU A 145 -16.27 8.37 -16.99
N GLU A 146 -15.12 8.18 -17.64
CA GLU A 146 -13.81 8.63 -17.13
C GLU A 146 -13.76 10.16 -16.90
N GLU A 147 -14.42 10.95 -17.74
CA GLU A 147 -14.47 12.41 -17.58
C GLU A 147 -15.35 12.82 -16.40
N ASP A 148 -16.49 12.15 -16.22
CA ASP A 148 -17.41 12.43 -15.11
C ASP A 148 -16.82 11.97 -13.78
N PHE A 149 -16.12 10.83 -13.76
CA PHE A 149 -15.43 10.34 -12.58
C PHE A 149 -14.29 11.27 -12.13
N LYS A 150 -13.69 12.04 -13.05
CA LYS A 150 -12.67 13.05 -12.74
C LYS A 150 -13.27 14.32 -12.15
N LYS A 151 -14.52 14.65 -12.47
CA LYS A 151 -15.17 15.87 -12.00
C LYS A 151 -15.42 15.74 -10.50
N PHE A 152 -14.55 16.38 -9.73
CA PHE A 152 -14.67 16.44 -8.30
C PHE A 152 -14.41 17.86 -7.82
N THR A 153 -15.36 18.38 -7.04
CA THR A 153 -15.22 19.65 -6.35
C THR A 153 -14.56 19.37 -5.01
N PRO A 154 -13.31 19.80 -4.78
CA PRO A 154 -12.64 19.57 -3.51
C PRO A 154 -13.42 20.26 -2.41
N VAL A 155 -13.94 19.48 -1.46
CA VAL A 155 -14.49 20.02 -0.22
C VAL A 155 -13.34 20.68 0.53
N PRO A 156 -13.47 21.95 0.95
CA PRO A 156 -12.44 22.62 1.74
C PRO A 156 -12.11 21.76 2.96
N GLU A 157 -10.83 21.43 3.15
CA GLU A 157 -10.43 20.70 4.34
C GLU A 157 -10.76 21.57 5.56
N PRO A 158 -11.50 21.04 6.56
CA PRO A 158 -11.73 21.80 7.78
C PRO A 158 -10.37 22.15 8.38
N GLU A 159 -10.23 23.41 8.85
CA GLU A 159 -9.00 23.86 9.47
C GLU A 159 -8.59 22.87 10.56
N ALA A 160 -7.43 22.25 10.39
CA ALA A 160 -6.94 21.27 11.34
C ALA A 160 -6.80 21.96 12.70
N VAL A 161 -7.38 21.35 13.75
CA VAL A 161 -7.26 21.87 15.12
C VAL A 161 -5.78 21.94 15.47
N ARG A 162 -5.24 23.16 15.48
CA ARG A 162 -3.80 23.40 15.69
C ARG A 162 -3.40 23.25 17.15
N TYR A 163 -4.29 23.63 18.06
CA TYR A 163 -4.01 23.67 19.49
C TYR A 163 -5.03 22.84 20.26
N VAL A 164 -4.55 21.96 21.14
CA VAL A 164 -5.40 21.12 22.00
C VAL A 164 -4.94 21.27 23.45
N PRO A 165 -5.85 21.30 24.43
CA PRO A 165 -5.46 21.36 25.84
C PRO A 165 -4.61 20.15 26.25
N TYR A 166 -3.65 20.37 27.15
CA TYR A 166 -2.92 19.26 27.74
C TYR A 166 -3.84 18.35 28.57
N PRO A 167 -3.54 17.04 28.65
CA PRO A 167 -4.23 16.13 29.55
C PRO A 167 -4.23 16.63 31.00
N PRO A 168 -5.26 16.31 31.82
CA PRO A 168 -5.49 16.96 33.11
C PRO A 168 -4.29 17.00 34.06
N LEU A 169 -3.55 15.90 34.17
CA LEU A 169 -2.37 15.81 35.03
C LEU A 169 -1.23 16.73 34.55
N LEU A 170 -0.90 16.68 33.25
CA LEU A 170 0.17 17.51 32.68
C LEU A 170 -0.18 18.99 32.75
N ARG A 171 -1.45 19.34 32.49
CA ARG A 171 -1.97 20.70 32.68
C ARG A 171 -1.73 21.18 34.12
N ALA A 172 -2.11 20.38 35.12
CA ALA A 172 -1.93 20.73 36.53
C ALA A 172 -0.46 20.89 36.91
N MET A 173 0.42 19.99 36.43
CA MET A 173 1.86 20.08 36.68
C MET A 173 2.48 21.35 36.07
N ILE A 174 2.13 21.68 34.83
CA ILE A 174 2.64 22.88 34.14
C ILE A 174 2.17 24.15 34.87
N LEU A 175 0.89 24.22 35.25
CA LEU A 175 0.34 25.35 36.01
C LEU A 175 1.02 25.51 37.37
N ALA A 176 1.22 24.42 38.12
CA ALA A 176 1.92 24.44 39.41
C ALA A 176 3.38 24.92 39.25
N GLN A 177 4.06 24.54 38.17
CA GLN A 177 5.42 25.01 37.88
C GLN A 177 5.44 26.50 37.52
N GLN A 178 4.51 26.98 36.69
CA GLN A 178 4.41 28.40 36.34
C GLN A 178 4.14 29.29 37.56
N GLN A 179 3.29 28.84 38.47
CA GLN A 179 3.04 29.51 39.76
C GLN A 179 4.31 29.59 40.61
N LYS A 180 5.08 28.50 40.70
CA LYS A 180 6.34 28.46 41.44
C LYS A 180 7.40 29.40 40.85
N GLU A 181 7.42 29.55 39.52
CA GLU A 181 8.36 30.41 38.79
C GLU A 181 7.90 31.89 38.70
N GLY A 182 6.73 32.23 39.23
CA GLY A 182 6.17 33.60 39.18
C GLY A 182 5.76 34.06 37.77
N LYS A 183 5.57 33.11 36.85
CA LYS A 183 5.16 33.40 35.46
C LYS A 183 3.64 33.61 35.36
N PRO A 184 3.16 34.40 34.39
CA PRO A 184 1.73 34.60 34.18
C PRO A 184 1.03 33.27 33.86
N MET A 185 -0.05 32.99 34.58
CA MET A 185 -0.80 31.73 34.54
C MET A 185 -1.63 31.65 33.25
N THR A 186 -0.97 31.26 32.16
CA THR A 186 -1.58 31.12 30.83
C THR A 186 -1.99 29.66 30.61
N GLU A 187 -3.15 29.42 29.99
CA GLU A 187 -3.57 28.05 29.68
C GLU A 187 -2.57 27.36 28.75
N PRO A 188 -1.93 26.25 29.18
CA PRO A 188 -0.99 25.56 28.33
C PRO A 188 -1.75 24.80 27.24
N MET A 189 -1.38 25.04 25.98
CA MET A 189 -1.92 24.34 24.81
C MET A 189 -0.81 23.58 24.09
N LEU A 190 -1.13 22.37 23.64
CA LEU A 190 -0.25 21.53 22.83
C LEU A 190 -0.42 21.91 21.36
N ASP A 191 0.65 22.37 20.73
CA ASP A 191 0.68 22.59 19.27
C ASP A 191 0.76 21.24 18.54
N LEU A 192 -0.28 20.92 17.79
CA LEU A 192 -0.39 19.72 16.97
C LEU A 192 0.28 19.85 15.61
N GLN A 193 0.84 21.02 15.27
CA GLN A 193 1.64 21.23 14.07
C GLN A 193 2.99 20.51 14.21
N ARG A 194 2.95 19.17 14.19
CA ARG A 194 4.16 18.35 14.01
C ARG A 194 4.68 18.60 12.60
N THR A 195 5.84 19.25 12.51
CA THR A 195 6.73 19.12 11.35
C THR A 195 6.97 17.63 11.15
N ARG A 196 6.32 17.04 10.13
CA ARG A 196 6.48 15.62 9.78
C ARG A 196 7.89 15.38 9.24
N PHE A 197 8.90 15.35 10.11
CA PHE A 197 10.19 14.72 9.78
C PHE A 197 10.05 13.21 10.00
N PHE A 198 9.24 12.55 9.18
CA PHE A 198 9.52 11.15 8.90
C PHE A 198 10.73 11.16 7.98
N GLY A 199 11.93 10.97 8.55
CA GLY A 199 13.11 10.69 7.73
C GLY A 199 12.79 9.51 6.81
N LYS A 200 13.23 9.58 5.55
CA LYS A 200 13.04 8.51 4.54
C LYS A 200 13.34 7.11 5.12
N ASP A 201 14.28 7.04 6.06
CA ASP A 201 14.69 5.84 6.79
C ASP A 201 13.59 5.12 7.60
N TYR A 202 12.48 5.79 7.95
CA TYR A 202 11.37 5.17 8.69
C TYR A 202 10.57 4.19 7.82
N PHE A 203 10.42 4.48 6.52
CA PHE A 203 9.71 3.60 5.58
C PHE A 203 10.60 2.49 5.02
N ASP A 204 11.92 2.70 4.94
CA ASP A 204 12.87 1.70 4.42
C ASP A 204 13.08 0.50 5.35
N LYS A 205 12.77 0.63 6.65
CA LYS A 205 12.89 -0.47 7.61
C LYS A 205 11.78 -1.52 7.47
N GLN A 206 10.58 -1.14 7.03
CA GLN A 206 9.48 -2.09 6.84
C GLN A 206 9.64 -2.97 5.59
N ALA A 207 10.40 -2.51 4.58
CA ALA A 207 10.61 -3.27 3.34
C ALA A 207 11.59 -4.47 3.49
N LYS A 208 12.36 -4.54 4.59
CA LYS A 208 13.42 -5.56 4.78
C LYS A 208 13.08 -6.71 5.72
N GLU A 209 12.02 -6.62 6.52
CA GLU A 209 11.66 -7.65 7.51
C GLU A 209 10.41 -8.48 7.16
N GLY A 210 9.89 -8.34 5.94
CA GLY A 210 8.82 -9.21 5.44
C GLY A 210 9.36 -10.52 4.89
N THR A 211 9.52 -11.54 5.73
CA THR A 211 9.65 -12.93 5.29
C THR A 211 8.46 -13.26 4.39
N PRO A 212 8.64 -13.62 3.11
CA PRO A 212 7.52 -14.00 2.26
C PRO A 212 7.01 -15.37 2.74
N VAL A 213 5.82 -15.38 3.34
CA VAL A 213 5.05 -16.61 3.63
C VAL A 213 3.83 -16.66 2.76
#